data_AF-A0A8D8M8I3-F1
#
_entry.id   AF-A0A8D8M8I3-F1
#
_cell.length_a   1.000
_cell.length_b   1.000
_cell.length_c   1.000
_cell.angle_alpha   90.00
_cell.angle_beta   90.00
_cell.angle_gamma   90.00
#
_symmetry.space_group_name_H-M   'P 1'
#
loop_
_entity.id
_entity.type
_entity.pdbx_description
1 polymer ?
#
loop_
_entity_poly.entity_id
_entity_poly.type
_entity_poly.pdbx_seq_one_letter_code
_entity_poly.pdbx_strand_id
1 'polypeptide(L)'
;MLNKGKEEQGAIDSSEKATSLGRFLSDLPVDIPLGKILIFGSMFHQIDTILSLTAVLSVQSPFTNRAFRDPDCETARKELESEHGDPLTVLNAYREWLEVKKDRVRSRAWCKRRGIEEQRFYEVTKLRSQFKQVLEDSGLVQSDLTAPDDSMSSRERALRHGEIKLLKALKRKQA
;
A
#
# COMPACT_ATOMS: atom_id res chain seq x y z
N MET A 1 20.38 -6.64 -22.09
CA MET A 1 18.96 -6.41 -21.69
C MET A 1 18.82 -6.07 -20.20
N LEU A 2 19.58 -6.68 -19.29
CA LEU A 2 19.57 -6.37 -17.85
C LEU A 2 19.92 -4.90 -17.50
N ASN A 3 20.86 -4.27 -18.23
CA ASN A 3 21.25 -2.88 -17.95
C ASN A 3 20.20 -1.85 -18.42
N LYS A 4 19.50 -2.13 -19.53
CA LYS A 4 18.50 -1.24 -20.10
C LYS A 4 17.31 -0.98 -19.15
N GLY A 5 16.88 -2.02 -18.42
CA GLY A 5 15.85 -1.87 -17.39
C GLY A 5 16.31 -1.11 -16.15
N LYS A 6 17.62 -1.08 -15.84
CA LYS A 6 18.16 -0.29 -14.71
C LYS A 6 18.33 1.19 -15.08
N GLU A 7 18.69 1.49 -16.33
CA GLU A 7 18.72 2.86 -16.89
C GLU A 7 17.31 3.47 -16.96
N GLU A 8 16.32 2.73 -17.46
CA GLU A 8 14.90 3.16 -17.47
C GLU A 8 14.38 3.42 -16.05
N GLN A 9 14.92 2.68 -15.08
CA GLN A 9 14.62 2.90 -13.68
C GLN A 9 15.56 3.93 -13.01
N GLY A 10 16.41 4.65 -13.74
CA GLY A 10 17.28 5.69 -13.18
C GLY A 10 18.20 5.20 -12.05
N ALA A 11 18.41 3.89 -11.92
CA ALA A 11 19.31 3.30 -10.93
C ALA A 11 20.77 3.47 -11.37
N ILE A 12 21.00 3.52 -12.69
CA ILE A 12 22.28 3.83 -13.30
C ILE A 12 22.12 4.99 -14.29
N ASP A 13 23.16 5.83 -14.43
CA ASP A 13 23.22 6.89 -15.44
C ASP A 13 23.69 6.36 -16.80
N SER A 14 23.72 7.23 -17.81
CA SER A 14 24.18 6.90 -19.18
C SER A 14 25.65 6.50 -19.29
N SER A 15 26.40 6.61 -18.18
CA SER A 15 27.79 6.15 -18.05
C SER A 15 27.89 4.86 -17.20
N GLU A 16 26.78 4.15 -17.01
CA GLU A 16 26.63 2.94 -16.19
C GLU A 16 27.02 3.12 -14.70
N LYS A 17 27.07 4.36 -14.18
CA LYS A 17 27.35 4.61 -12.77
C LYS A 17 26.07 4.66 -11.96
N ALA A 18 26.11 4.14 -10.74
CA ALA A 18 24.98 4.23 -9.82
C ALA A 18 24.63 5.69 -9.51
N THR A 19 23.38 6.07 -9.76
CA THR A 19 22.87 7.39 -9.38
C THR A 19 22.72 7.47 -7.86
N SER A 20 22.51 8.67 -7.30
CA SER A 20 22.18 8.79 -5.87
C SER A 20 20.91 8.00 -5.51
N LEU A 21 19.91 7.96 -6.40
CA LEU A 21 18.74 7.11 -6.26
C LEU A 21 19.10 5.62 -6.34
N GLY A 22 19.96 5.24 -7.28
CA GLY A 22 20.47 3.87 -7.44
C GLY A 22 21.22 3.35 -6.23
N ARG A 23 21.95 4.21 -5.52
CA ARG A 23 22.58 3.88 -4.23
C ARG A 23 21.52 3.55 -3.17
N PHE A 24 20.54 4.42 -2.94
CA PHE A 24 19.44 4.13 -2.02
C PHE A 24 18.66 2.86 -2.40
N LEU A 25 18.39 2.64 -3.69
CA LEU A 25 17.70 1.45 -4.17
C LEU A 25 18.52 0.17 -3.94
N SER A 26 19.85 0.26 -3.95
CA SER A 26 20.74 -0.90 -3.73
C SER A 26 20.69 -1.39 -2.29
N ASP A 27 20.29 -0.53 -1.35
CA ASP A 27 20.22 -0.86 0.09
C ASP A 27 18.84 -1.41 0.51
N LEU A 28 17.83 -1.37 -0.38
CA LEU A 28 16.48 -1.86 -0.08
C LEU A 28 16.28 -3.30 -0.60
N PRO A 29 15.84 -4.25 0.25
CA PRO A 29 15.56 -5.63 -0.18
C PRO A 29 14.18 -5.75 -0.86
N VAL A 30 13.92 -4.92 -1.87
CA VAL A 30 12.67 -4.87 -2.63
C VAL A 30 12.95 -4.66 -4.11
N ASP A 31 11.97 -4.97 -4.96
CA ASP A 31 12.08 -4.68 -6.38
C ASP A 31 12.22 -3.18 -6.64
N ILE A 32 13.05 -2.81 -7.63
CA ILE A 32 13.39 -1.42 -7.95
C ILE A 32 12.15 -0.50 -8.09
N PRO A 33 11.06 -0.90 -8.78
CA PRO A 33 9.87 -0.05 -8.89
C PRO A 33 9.21 0.23 -7.53
N LEU A 34 9.17 -0.76 -6.63
CA LEU A 34 8.61 -0.60 -5.29
C LEU A 34 9.54 0.24 -4.41
N GLY A 35 10.85 0.01 -4.50
CA GLY A 35 11.87 0.80 -3.81
C GLY A 35 11.77 2.29 -4.14
N LYS A 36 11.55 2.63 -5.43
CA LYS A 36 11.33 4.02 -5.84
C LYS A 36 10.11 4.64 -5.19
N ILE A 37 8.99 3.94 -5.22
CA ILE A 37 7.74 4.41 -4.62
C ILE A 37 7.98 4.70 -3.13
N LEU A 38 8.64 3.79 -2.42
CA LEU A 38 8.98 3.93 -1.00
C LEU A 38 9.93 5.11 -0.72
N ILE A 39 10.98 5.28 -1.52
CA ILE A 39 11.94 6.40 -1.40
C ILE A 39 11.22 7.74 -1.64
N PHE A 40 10.44 7.86 -2.71
CA PHE A 40 9.69 9.09 -3.00
C PHE A 40 8.65 9.39 -1.92
N GLY A 41 7.97 8.36 -1.41
CA GLY A 41 7.06 8.54 -0.27
C GLY A 41 7.74 9.11 0.96
N SER A 42 9.01 8.76 1.18
CA SER A 42 9.84 9.29 2.27
C SER A 42 10.23 10.74 2.03
N MET A 43 10.59 11.09 0.80
CA MET A 43 10.92 12.47 0.41
C MET A 43 9.72 13.42 0.51
N PHE A 44 8.51 12.96 0.15
CA PHE A 44 7.28 13.77 0.18
C PHE A 44 6.51 13.67 1.50
N HIS A 45 7.05 12.99 2.51
CA HIS A 45 6.42 12.77 3.82
C HIS A 45 5.04 12.10 3.76
N GLN A 46 4.78 11.28 2.74
CA GLN A 46 3.52 10.54 2.53
C GLN A 46 3.70 9.04 2.82
N ILE A 47 4.45 8.72 3.87
CA ILE A 47 4.84 7.35 4.23
C ILE A 47 3.63 6.43 4.36
N ASP A 48 2.61 6.86 5.09
CA ASP A 48 1.46 5.99 5.35
C ASP A 48 0.68 5.67 4.09
N THR A 49 0.44 6.64 3.21
CA THR A 49 -0.27 6.39 1.95
C THR A 49 0.55 5.46 1.06
N ILE A 50 1.84 5.73 0.95
CA ILE A 50 2.76 5.01 0.08
C ILE A 50 2.95 3.57 0.54
N LEU A 51 3.09 3.32 1.85
CA LEU A 51 3.16 1.96 2.38
C LEU A 51 1.92 1.11 2.02
N SER A 52 0.72 1.71 2.00
CA SER A 52 -0.52 0.98 1.67
C SER A 52 -0.57 0.72 0.17
N LEU A 53 -0.21 1.72 -0.65
CA LEU A 53 -0.17 1.59 -2.10
C LEU A 53 0.85 0.53 -2.53
N THR A 54 2.09 0.59 -2.04
CA THR A 54 3.13 -0.38 -2.36
C THR A 54 2.72 -1.80 -1.93
N ALA A 55 2.10 -1.95 -0.76
CA ALA A 55 1.59 -3.24 -0.30
C ALA A 55 0.46 -3.80 -1.18
N VAL A 56 -0.47 -2.94 -1.62
CA VAL A 56 -1.54 -3.32 -2.56
C VAL A 56 -0.96 -3.75 -3.91
N LEU A 57 0.04 -3.04 -4.42
CA LEU A 57 0.72 -3.39 -5.68
C LEU A 57 1.54 -4.69 -5.59
N SER A 58 1.86 -5.14 -4.38
CA SER A 58 2.68 -6.32 -4.12
C SER A 58 1.87 -7.60 -3.88
N VAL A 59 0.53 -7.52 -3.91
CA VAL A 59 -0.35 -8.68 -3.81
C VAL A 59 -1.10 -8.92 -5.11
N GLN A 60 -1.54 -10.16 -5.33
CA GLN A 60 -2.50 -10.44 -6.39
C GLN A 60 -3.83 -9.71 -6.11
N SER A 61 -4.56 -9.39 -7.17
CA SER A 61 -5.86 -8.73 -7.06
C SER A 61 -6.78 -9.49 -6.10
N PRO A 62 -7.41 -8.80 -5.12
CA PRO A 62 -8.33 -9.43 -4.19
C PRO A 62 -9.69 -9.73 -4.82
N PHE A 63 -9.98 -9.18 -6.00
CA PHE A 63 -11.26 -9.37 -6.68
C PHE A 63 -11.29 -10.72 -7.39
N THR A 64 -12.20 -11.58 -6.96
CA THR A 64 -12.44 -12.90 -7.58
C THR A 64 -13.25 -12.75 -8.87
N ASN A 65 -13.34 -13.83 -9.66
CA ASN A 65 -14.18 -13.86 -10.85
C ASN A 65 -15.66 -13.50 -10.56
N ARG A 66 -16.16 -13.78 -9.34
CA ARG A 66 -17.51 -13.38 -8.92
C ARG A 66 -17.67 -11.86 -8.86
N ALA A 67 -16.62 -11.11 -8.51
CA ALA A 67 -16.67 -9.65 -8.47
C ALA A 67 -16.98 -9.00 -9.83
N PHE A 68 -16.80 -9.74 -10.94
CA PHE A 68 -17.02 -9.28 -12.31
C PHE A 68 -18.17 -9.98 -13.03
N ARG A 69 -18.66 -11.12 -12.52
CA ARG A 69 -19.72 -11.92 -13.16
C ARG A 69 -21.05 -11.94 -12.42
N ASP A 70 -21.04 -11.58 -11.15
CA ASP A 70 -22.23 -11.55 -10.29
C ASP A 70 -22.71 -10.09 -10.18
N PRO A 71 -23.89 -9.73 -10.74
CA PRO A 71 -24.38 -8.35 -10.75
C PRO A 71 -24.55 -7.74 -9.35
N ASP A 72 -24.83 -8.56 -8.34
CA ASP A 72 -24.94 -8.09 -6.95
C ASP A 72 -23.57 -7.72 -6.38
N CYS A 73 -22.54 -8.51 -6.73
CA CYS A 73 -21.16 -8.21 -6.34
C CYS A 73 -20.63 -6.96 -7.05
N GLU A 74 -20.91 -6.84 -8.35
CA GLU A 74 -20.52 -5.66 -9.14
C GLU A 74 -21.18 -4.39 -8.57
N THR A 75 -22.48 -4.43 -8.32
CA THR A 75 -23.24 -3.31 -7.73
C THR A 75 -22.69 -2.95 -6.35
N ALA A 76 -22.38 -3.93 -5.50
CA ALA A 76 -21.82 -3.68 -4.17
C ALA A 76 -20.38 -3.14 -4.22
N ARG A 77 -19.63 -3.36 -5.31
CA ARG A 77 -18.24 -2.89 -5.49
C ARG A 77 -18.15 -1.49 -6.09
N LYS A 78 -19.20 -0.99 -6.78
CA LYS A 78 -19.19 0.34 -7.45
C LYS A 78 -18.67 1.48 -6.56
N GLU A 79 -19.04 1.49 -5.28
CA GLU A 79 -18.60 2.52 -4.33
C GLU A 79 -17.09 2.53 -4.05
N LEU A 80 -16.40 1.42 -4.36
CA LEU A 80 -14.96 1.25 -4.18
C LEU A 80 -14.16 1.63 -5.43
N GLU A 81 -14.82 1.72 -6.59
CA GLU A 81 -14.17 1.95 -7.88
C GLU A 81 -13.51 3.33 -7.93
N SER A 82 -12.32 3.36 -8.50
CA SER A 82 -11.56 4.58 -8.74
C SER A 82 -11.45 4.83 -10.25
N GLU A 83 -11.67 6.07 -10.66
CA GLU A 83 -11.43 6.52 -12.04
C GLU A 83 -9.96 6.39 -12.47
N HIS A 84 -9.04 6.29 -11.51
CA HIS A 84 -7.61 6.11 -11.75
C HIS A 84 -7.19 4.64 -11.85
N GLY A 85 -8.15 3.71 -11.87
CA GLY A 85 -7.93 2.30 -12.19
C GLY A 85 -7.85 1.35 -10.99
N ASP A 86 -7.49 0.10 -11.30
CA ASP A 86 -7.59 -1.03 -10.37
C ASP A 86 -6.75 -0.88 -9.10
N PRO A 87 -5.48 -0.42 -9.12
CA PRO A 87 -4.70 -0.30 -7.89
C PRO A 87 -5.35 0.61 -6.86
N LEU A 88 -5.93 1.74 -7.28
CA LEU A 88 -6.63 2.64 -6.37
C LEU A 88 -7.99 2.08 -5.94
N THR A 89 -8.66 1.32 -6.81
CA THR A 89 -9.87 0.57 -6.44
C THR A 89 -9.58 -0.47 -5.35
N VAL A 90 -8.48 -1.21 -5.46
CA VAL A 90 -8.04 -2.16 -4.43
C VAL A 90 -7.63 -1.44 -3.15
N LEU A 91 -6.95 -0.29 -3.26
CA LEU A 91 -6.60 0.53 -2.10
C LEU A 91 -7.84 1.02 -1.36
N ASN A 92 -8.86 1.52 -2.07
CA ASN A 92 -10.15 1.91 -1.47
C ASN A 92 -10.81 0.73 -0.76
N ALA A 93 -10.86 -0.44 -1.41
CA ALA A 93 -11.42 -1.65 -0.83
C ALA A 93 -10.69 -2.09 0.45
N TYR A 94 -9.36 -2.00 0.45
CA TYR A 94 -8.53 -2.31 1.62
C TYR A 94 -8.81 -1.34 2.78
N ARG A 95 -8.91 -0.03 2.50
CA ARG A 95 -9.23 1.00 3.49
C ARG A 95 -10.61 0.82 4.12
N GLU A 96 -11.62 0.52 3.32
CA GLU A 96 -12.97 0.23 3.85
C GLU A 96 -12.97 -1.08 4.65
N TRP A 97 -12.28 -2.12 4.16
CA TRP A 97 -12.14 -3.38 4.89
C TRP A 97 -11.51 -3.19 6.27
N LEU A 98 -10.50 -2.30 6.39
CA LEU A 98 -9.92 -1.92 7.66
C LEU A 98 -10.99 -1.38 8.61
N GLU A 99 -11.80 -0.39 8.22
CA GLU A 99 -12.86 0.13 9.10
C GLU A 99 -13.90 -0.94 9.48
N VAL A 100 -14.32 -1.79 8.53
CA VAL A 100 -15.22 -2.92 8.82
C VAL A 100 -14.59 -3.90 9.82
N LYS A 101 -13.28 -4.12 9.73
CA LYS A 101 -12.55 -5.01 10.63
C LYS A 101 -12.47 -4.46 12.05
N LYS A 102 -12.36 -3.13 12.20
CA LYS A 102 -12.30 -2.43 13.49
C LYS A 102 -13.57 -2.62 14.30
N ASP A 103 -14.73 -2.58 13.64
CA ASP A 103 -16.04 -2.74 14.29
C ASP A 103 -16.35 -4.19 14.66
N ARG A 104 -15.39 -5.12 14.48
CA ARG A 104 -15.44 -6.55 14.87
C ARG A 104 -16.61 -7.36 14.31
N VAL A 105 -17.34 -6.83 13.34
CA VAL A 105 -18.54 -7.48 12.79
C VAL A 105 -18.39 -7.67 11.28
N ARG A 106 -18.52 -8.93 10.84
CA ARG A 106 -18.85 -9.32 9.46
C ARG A 106 -17.86 -8.94 8.35
N SER A 107 -16.57 -8.69 8.60
CA SER A 107 -15.57 -8.44 7.53
C SER A 107 -15.58 -9.53 6.44
N ARG A 108 -15.71 -10.80 6.83
CA ARG A 108 -15.85 -11.92 5.88
C ARG A 108 -17.11 -11.85 5.03
N ALA A 109 -18.23 -11.40 5.60
CA ALA A 109 -19.48 -11.24 4.85
C ALA A 109 -19.42 -10.00 3.94
N TRP A 110 -18.78 -8.92 4.39
CA TRP A 110 -18.49 -7.73 3.59
C TRP A 110 -17.65 -8.10 2.36
N CYS A 111 -16.60 -8.91 2.55
CA CYS A 111 -15.77 -9.41 1.46
C CYS A 111 -16.57 -10.30 0.50
N LYS A 112 -17.35 -11.25 1.05
CA LYS A 112 -18.18 -12.16 0.25
C LYS A 112 -19.19 -11.41 -0.63
N ARG A 113 -19.88 -10.39 -0.08
CA ARG A 113 -20.86 -9.56 -0.80
C ARG A 113 -20.24 -8.83 -2.00
N ARG A 114 -18.94 -8.59 -1.98
CA ARG A 114 -18.20 -7.84 -3.02
C ARG A 114 -17.29 -8.72 -3.87
N GLY A 115 -17.37 -10.04 -3.72
CA GLY A 115 -16.51 -10.98 -4.44
C GLY A 115 -15.02 -10.83 -4.10
N ILE A 116 -14.69 -10.43 -2.87
CA ILE A 116 -13.32 -10.18 -2.40
C ILE A 116 -12.77 -11.38 -1.62
N GLU A 117 -11.52 -11.75 -1.88
CA GLU A 117 -10.74 -12.69 -1.06
C GLU A 117 -10.11 -11.98 0.14
N GLU A 118 -10.69 -12.16 1.34
CA GLU A 118 -10.22 -11.50 2.57
C GLU A 118 -8.73 -11.79 2.89
N GLN A 119 -8.23 -12.96 2.49
CA GLN A 119 -6.84 -13.36 2.73
C GLN A 119 -5.84 -12.35 2.14
N ARG A 120 -6.15 -11.78 0.97
CA ARG A 120 -5.29 -10.79 0.31
C ARG A 120 -5.12 -9.52 1.12
N PHE A 121 -6.12 -9.09 1.87
CA PHE A 121 -5.99 -7.91 2.73
C PHE A 121 -5.12 -8.16 3.98
N TYR A 122 -5.08 -9.39 4.48
CA TYR A 122 -4.09 -9.74 5.51
C TYR A 122 -2.67 -9.75 4.93
N GLU A 123 -2.49 -10.23 3.70
CA GLU A 123 -1.21 -10.17 2.99
C GLU A 123 -0.75 -8.70 2.81
N VAL A 124 -1.66 -7.81 2.36
CA VAL A 124 -1.39 -6.36 2.29
C VAL A 124 -0.98 -5.80 3.65
N THR A 125 -1.68 -6.15 4.73
CA THR A 125 -1.37 -5.69 6.09
C THR A 125 0.04 -6.12 6.52
N LYS A 126 0.42 -7.36 6.20
CA LYS A 126 1.74 -7.92 6.50
C LYS A 126 2.84 -7.23 5.70
N LEU A 127 2.66 -7.11 4.37
CA LEU A 127 3.62 -6.46 3.47
C LEU A 127 3.82 -4.99 3.83
N ARG A 128 2.74 -4.27 4.16
CA ARG A 128 2.82 -2.89 4.65
C ARG A 128 3.75 -2.77 5.86
N SER A 129 3.64 -3.72 6.80
CA SER A 129 4.49 -3.73 8.00
C SER A 129 5.95 -4.06 7.67
N GLN A 130 6.19 -4.96 6.71
CA GLN A 130 7.53 -5.30 6.24
C GLN A 130 8.18 -4.12 5.50
N PHE A 131 7.45 -3.42 4.64
CA PHE A 131 7.95 -2.22 3.96
C PHE A 131 8.25 -1.09 4.93
N LYS A 132 7.45 -0.94 6.00
CA LYS A 132 7.75 0.02 7.07
C LYS A 132 9.08 -0.32 7.74
N GLN A 133 9.30 -1.59 8.06
CA GLN A 133 10.56 -2.06 8.66
C GLN A 133 11.75 -1.78 7.72
N VAL A 134 11.61 -2.05 6.42
CA VAL A 134 12.64 -1.74 5.42
C VAL A 134 13.00 -0.26 5.39
N LEU A 135 12.01 0.64 5.48
CA LEU A 135 12.26 2.08 5.54
C LEU A 135 12.92 2.54 6.86
N GLU A 136 12.57 1.90 7.97
CA GLU A 136 13.17 2.17 9.28
C GLU A 136 14.63 1.67 9.33
N ASP A 137 14.90 0.46 8.84
CA ASP A 137 16.22 -0.17 8.81
C ASP A 137 17.19 0.57 7.88
N SER A 138 16.68 1.16 6.79
CA SER A 138 17.46 1.98 5.86
C SER A 138 17.67 3.43 6.32
N GLY A 139 17.09 3.82 7.45
CA GLY A 139 17.17 5.19 7.97
C GLY A 139 16.40 6.23 7.13
N LEU A 140 15.59 5.79 6.17
CA LEU A 140 14.76 6.67 5.34
C LEU A 140 13.55 7.24 6.10
N VAL A 141 13.15 6.60 7.19
CA VAL A 141 12.09 7.06 8.09
C VAL A 141 12.57 6.99 9.53
N GLN A 142 12.51 8.11 10.25
CA GLN A 142 12.66 8.14 11.69
C GLN A 142 11.30 7.82 12.34
N SER A 143 11.31 7.05 13.44
CA SER A 143 10.09 6.54 14.10
C SER A 143 9.08 7.60 14.53
N ASP A 144 9.45 8.88 14.56
CA ASP A 144 8.68 9.94 15.23
C ASP A 144 8.49 11.24 14.43
N LEU A 145 8.73 11.28 13.11
CA LEU A 145 8.44 12.48 12.31
C LEU A 145 7.17 12.29 11.47
N THR A 146 6.02 12.42 12.13
CA THR A 146 4.81 12.84 11.43
C THR A 146 5.02 14.28 10.96
N ALA A 147 5.18 14.48 9.65
CA ALA A 147 5.25 15.81 9.07
C ALA A 147 4.02 16.67 9.45
N PRO A 148 4.14 18.00 9.46
CA PRO A 148 3.03 18.89 9.78
C PRO A 148 1.84 18.64 8.85
N ASP A 149 0.66 18.59 9.46
CA ASP A 149 -0.62 18.12 8.92
C ASP A 149 -1.33 19.14 8.00
N ASP A 150 -0.63 20.21 7.60
CA ASP A 150 -1.22 21.43 7.04
C ASP A 150 -1.77 21.27 5.61
N SER A 151 -1.35 20.23 4.87
CA SER A 151 -1.79 20.00 3.49
C SER A 151 -2.93 19.00 3.34
N MET A 152 -3.31 18.28 4.41
CA MET A 152 -4.30 17.20 4.31
C MET A 152 -5.72 17.68 4.63
N SER A 153 -6.67 17.24 3.81
CA SER A 153 -8.10 17.39 4.08
C SER A 153 -8.45 16.69 5.40
N SER A 154 -9.43 17.22 6.14
CA SER A 154 -9.93 16.62 7.38
C SER A 154 -10.33 15.14 7.20
N ARG A 155 -10.81 14.78 6.01
CA ARG A 155 -11.15 13.39 5.66
C ARG A 155 -9.91 12.51 5.53
N GLU A 156 -8.84 13.01 4.88
CA GLU A 156 -7.59 12.27 4.71
C GLU A 156 -6.88 12.04 6.05
N ARG A 157 -6.93 13.04 6.93
CA ARG A 157 -6.44 12.95 8.31
C ARG A 157 -7.15 11.86 9.10
N ALA A 158 -8.48 11.86 9.06
CA ALA A 158 -9.29 10.86 9.75
C ALA A 158 -8.99 9.44 9.25
N LEU A 159 -8.89 9.25 7.93
CA LEU A 159 -8.54 7.97 7.32
C LEU A 159 -7.15 7.50 7.76
N ARG A 160 -6.13 8.37 7.64
CA ARG A 160 -4.76 8.05 8.05
C ARG A 160 -4.68 7.61 9.52
N HIS A 161 -5.26 8.40 10.42
CA HIS A 161 -5.24 8.06 11.85
C HIS A 161 -6.03 6.79 12.17
N GLY A 162 -7.16 6.56 11.51
CA GLY A 162 -7.95 5.33 11.62
C GLY A 162 -7.17 4.09 11.19
N GLU A 163 -6.59 4.14 9.99
CA GLU A 163 -5.75 3.07 9.42
C GLU A 163 -4.59 2.72 10.34
N ILE A 164 -3.80 3.70 10.77
CA ILE A 164 -2.62 3.46 11.63
C ILE A 164 -3.02 2.78 12.94
N LYS A 165 -4.09 3.24 13.59
CA LYS A 165 -4.56 2.68 14.86
C LYS A 165 -4.96 1.22 14.68
N LEU A 166 -5.65 0.90 13.59
CA LEU A 166 -6.10 -0.46 13.33
C LEU A 166 -4.95 -1.40 12.97
N LEU A 167 -4.02 -0.95 12.13
CA LEU A 167 -2.87 -1.76 11.73
C LEU A 167 -2.01 -2.14 12.94
N LYS A 168 -1.80 -1.19 13.87
CA LYS A 168 -1.15 -1.47 15.17
C LYS A 168 -1.93 -2.53 15.96
N ALA A 169 -3.26 -2.50 15.94
CA ALA A 169 -4.09 -3.50 16.62
C ALA A 169 -4.05 -4.88 15.94
N LEU A 170 -3.97 -4.94 14.61
CA LEU A 170 -3.84 -6.19 13.85
C LEU A 170 -2.48 -6.85 14.09
N LYS A 171 -1.39 -6.08 14.11
CA LYS A 171 -0.04 -6.59 14.41
C LYS A 171 0.02 -7.27 15.79
N ARG A 172 -0.63 -6.70 16.80
CA ARG A 172 -0.71 -7.26 18.17
C ARG A 172 -1.49 -8.57 18.28
N LYS A 173 -2.34 -8.90 17.30
CA LYS A 173 -3.11 -10.16 17.28
C LYS A 173 -2.40 -11.28 16.52
N GLN A 174 -1.32 -10.97 15.80
CA GLN A 174 -0.54 -11.90 14.98
C GLN A 174 0.83 -12.26 15.58
N ALA A 175 1.19 -11.64 16.72
CA ALA A 175 2.35 -11.95 17.54
C ALA A 175 1.92 -12.76 18.76
#